data_AF-A0A8K0AE43-F1
#
_entry.id   AF-A0A8K0AE43-F1
#
_cell.length_a   1.000
_cell.length_b   1.000
_cell.length_c   1.000
_cell.angle_alpha   90.00
_cell.angle_beta   90.00
_cell.angle_gamma   90.00
#
_symmetry.space_group_name_H-M   'P 1'
#
loop_
_entity.id
_entity.type
_entity.pdbx_description
1 polymer ?
#
loop_
_entity_poly.entity_id
_entity_poly.type
_entity_poly.pdbx_seq_one_letter_code
_entity_poly.pdbx_strand_id
1 'polypeptide(L)'
;MKTALLFLACITVAAAQFWHPLHPCAGDHECPGAGYCCRFNNVIFQNLCELKAQNGWPCDPTYATSCACADGLVCMPNALTSEFVCQIEAEPAA
;
A
#
# COMPACT_ATOMS: atom_id res chain seq x y z
N MET A 1 -28.24 23.11 -25.80
CA MET A 1 -26.85 23.39 -25.36
C MET A 1 -26.69 22.87 -23.92
N LYS A 2 -26.52 21.55 -23.70
CA LYS A 2 -26.44 20.94 -22.36
C LYS A 2 -25.57 19.67 -22.30
N THR A 3 -24.88 19.36 -23.39
CA THR A 3 -24.08 18.13 -23.56
C THR A 3 -22.60 18.32 -23.23
N ALA A 4 -22.11 19.56 -23.10
CA ALA A 4 -20.70 19.84 -22.87
C ALA A 4 -20.23 19.58 -21.42
N LEU A 5 -21.14 19.61 -20.44
CA LEU A 5 -20.78 19.48 -19.02
C LEU A 5 -20.56 18.03 -18.58
N LEU A 6 -21.06 17.04 -19.33
CA LEU A 6 -20.86 15.62 -19.02
C LEU A 6 -19.43 15.15 -19.35
N PHE A 7 -18.77 15.75 -20.33
CA PHE A 7 -17.42 15.35 -20.73
C PHE A 7 -16.32 15.82 -19.74
N LEU A 8 -16.56 16.92 -19.00
CA LEU A 8 -15.61 17.44 -18.00
C LEU A 8 -15.56 16.61 -16.71
N ALA A 9 -16.63 15.89 -16.38
CA ALA A 9 -16.66 15.01 -15.22
C ALA A 9 -15.86 13.71 -15.44
N CYS A 10 -15.75 13.21 -16.67
CA CYS A 10 -15.00 11.98 -16.95
C CYS A 10 -13.47 12.18 -16.95
N ILE A 11 -12.98 13.39 -17.25
CA ILE A 11 -11.54 13.66 -17.33
C ILE A 11 -10.94 13.83 -15.92
N THR A 12 -11.70 14.30 -14.94
CA THR A 12 -11.20 14.53 -13.58
C THR A 12 -11.09 13.24 -12.75
N VAL A 13 -11.78 12.17 -13.11
CA VAL A 13 -11.69 10.87 -12.40
C VAL A 13 -10.46 10.05 -12.83
N ALA A 14 -9.91 10.29 -14.03
CA ALA A 14 -8.71 9.58 -14.49
C ALA A 14 -7.41 10.02 -13.78
N ALA A 15 -7.39 11.23 -13.20
CA ALA A 15 -6.21 11.74 -12.48
C ALA A 15 -6.05 11.13 -11.07
N ALA A 16 -7.09 10.47 -10.54
CA ALA A 16 -7.04 9.86 -9.22
C ALA A 16 -6.44 8.44 -9.21
N GLN A 17 -6.12 7.86 -10.37
CA GLN A 17 -5.73 6.44 -10.48
C GLN A 17 -4.29 6.20 -10.94
N PHE A 18 -3.47 7.25 -11.05
CA PHE A 18 -2.03 7.15 -11.36
C PHE A 18 -1.19 7.73 -10.22
N TRP A 19 -1.46 7.29 -8.98
CA TRP A 19 -0.56 7.60 -7.87
C TRP A 19 0.75 6.86 -8.14
N HIS A 20 1.73 7.63 -8.61
CA HIS A 20 3.04 7.17 -9.06
C HIS A 20 3.62 6.13 -8.10
N PRO A 21 3.65 4.82 -8.45
CA PRO A 21 4.28 3.79 -7.63
C PRO A 21 5.81 3.92 -7.57
N LEU A 22 6.35 5.03 -8.07
CA LEU A 22 7.76 5.28 -8.32
C LEU A 22 8.22 6.63 -7.75
N HIS A 23 7.62 7.11 -6.66
CA HIS A 23 8.15 8.29 -5.99
C HIS A 23 9.44 7.91 -5.25
N PRO A 24 10.61 8.44 -5.62
CA PRO A 24 11.85 8.15 -4.92
C PRO A 24 11.81 8.65 -3.48
N CYS A 25 12.53 7.98 -2.60
CA CYS A 25 12.62 8.37 -1.19
C CYS A 25 13.97 7.97 -0.61
N ALA A 26 14.45 8.69 0.39
CA ALA A 26 15.55 8.25 1.25
C ALA A 26 15.07 7.78 2.64
N GLY A 27 13.83 8.09 3.02
CA GLY A 27 13.16 7.52 4.20
C GLY A 27 11.64 7.69 4.18
N ASP A 28 10.96 7.03 5.11
CA ASP A 28 9.49 6.95 5.16
C ASP A 28 8.79 8.31 5.22
N HIS A 29 9.43 9.30 5.85
CA HIS A 29 8.92 10.66 6.00
C HIS A 29 8.82 11.45 4.68
N GLU A 30 9.48 11.01 3.62
CA GLU A 30 9.41 11.61 2.29
C GLU A 30 8.22 11.09 1.47
N CYS A 31 7.53 10.06 1.98
CA CYS A 31 6.41 9.46 1.30
C CYS A 31 5.09 10.21 1.56
N PRO A 32 4.12 10.13 0.63
CA PRO A 32 2.92 10.99 0.62
C PRO A 32 1.95 10.79 1.79
N GLY A 33 2.24 9.89 2.74
CA GLY A 33 1.49 9.75 3.98
C GLY A 33 1.88 8.51 4.79
N ALA A 34 1.27 8.36 5.98
CA ALA A 34 1.51 7.25 6.92
C ALA A 34 1.18 5.85 6.35
N GLY A 35 0.40 5.79 5.26
CA GLY A 35 0.09 4.56 4.53
C GLY A 35 1.18 4.09 3.58
N TYR A 36 2.34 4.74 3.55
CA TYR A 36 3.47 4.39 2.70
C TYR A 36 4.73 4.11 3.54
N CYS A 37 5.66 3.36 2.97
CA CYS A 37 7.02 3.19 3.49
C CYS A 37 8.04 3.37 2.35
N CYS A 38 9.26 3.73 2.70
CA CYS A 38 10.36 3.84 1.76
C CYS A 38 11.12 2.52 1.69
N ARG A 39 11.14 1.89 0.52
CA ARG A 39 11.85 0.61 0.34
C ARG A 39 12.61 0.54 -0.97
N PHE A 40 13.71 -0.20 -0.94
CA PHE A 40 14.47 -0.54 -2.13
C PHE A 40 13.64 -1.44 -3.06
N ASN A 41 13.42 -0.96 -4.28
CA ASN A 41 12.77 -1.70 -5.34
C ASN A 41 13.83 -2.43 -6.18
N ASN A 42 13.80 -3.77 -6.16
CA ASN A 42 14.77 -4.61 -6.87
C ASN A 42 14.60 -4.63 -8.41
N VAL A 43 13.52 -4.06 -8.95
CA VAL A 43 13.29 -3.97 -10.40
C VAL A 43 13.97 -2.75 -10.99
N ILE A 44 13.91 -1.61 -10.29
CA ILE A 44 14.45 -0.32 -10.76
C ILE A 44 15.74 0.05 -10.02
N PHE A 45 16.12 -0.73 -9.01
CA PHE A 45 17.32 -0.55 -8.17
C PHE A 45 17.38 0.82 -7.48
N GLN A 46 16.24 1.28 -6.97
CA GLN A 46 16.11 2.57 -6.26
C GLN A 46 15.15 2.44 -5.08
N ASN A 47 15.34 3.29 -4.06
CA ASN A 47 14.39 3.42 -2.96
C ASN A 47 13.16 4.19 -3.41
N LEU A 48 11.99 3.58 -3.28
CA LEU A 48 10.71 4.12 -3.71
C LEU A 48 9.68 4.02 -2.58
N CYS A 49 8.73 4.94 -2.57
CA CYS A 49 7.58 4.88 -1.70
C CYS A 49 6.62 3.79 -2.15
N GLU A 50 6.44 2.78 -1.31
CA GLU A 50 5.49 1.71 -1.52
C GLU A 50 4.35 1.78 -0.50
N LEU A 51 3.17 1.33 -0.90
CA LEU A 51 2.00 1.25 -0.03
C LEU A 51 2.21 0.18 1.06
N LYS A 52 1.90 0.52 2.32
CA LYS A 52 1.76 -0.47 3.39
C LYS A 52 0.61 -1.42 3.08
N ALA A 53 0.81 -2.71 3.34
CA ALA A 53 -0.18 -3.74 3.07
C ALA A 53 -1.42 -3.59 3.97
N GLN A 54 -2.60 -3.62 3.36
CA GLN A 54 -3.89 -3.45 4.02
C GLN A 54 -4.44 -4.79 4.55
N ASN A 55 -5.55 -4.76 5.29
CA ASN A 55 -6.15 -5.98 5.83
C ASN A 55 -6.46 -7.01 4.72
N GLY A 56 -6.04 -8.25 4.92
CA GLY A 56 -6.15 -9.36 3.98
C GLY A 56 -5.10 -9.38 2.87
N TRP A 57 -4.20 -8.39 2.78
CA TRP A 57 -3.15 -8.35 1.78
C TRP A 57 -1.96 -9.21 2.21
N PRO A 58 -1.23 -9.81 1.26
CA PRO A 58 -0.03 -10.57 1.57
C PRO A 58 1.02 -9.67 2.22
N CYS A 59 1.75 -10.23 3.18
CA CYS A 59 2.84 -9.55 3.87
C CYS A 59 4.02 -10.48 4.10
N ASP A 60 5.20 -9.90 4.30
CA ASP A 60 6.40 -10.62 4.69
C ASP A 60 6.65 -10.40 6.19
N PRO A 61 6.63 -11.45 7.04
CA PRO A 61 6.85 -11.29 8.47
C PRO A 61 8.26 -10.79 8.82
N THR A 62 9.20 -10.83 7.86
CA THR A 62 10.57 -10.31 8.02
C THR A 62 10.75 -8.90 7.47
N TYR A 63 9.74 -8.34 6.79
CA TYR A 63 9.80 -7.05 6.08
C TYR A 63 10.92 -6.96 5.03
N ALA A 64 11.50 -8.08 4.61
CA ALA A 64 12.59 -8.09 3.64
C ALA A 64 12.10 -7.77 2.22
N THR A 65 10.90 -8.22 1.88
CA THR A 65 10.35 -8.11 0.53
C THR A 65 9.19 -7.11 0.39
N SER A 66 8.57 -6.70 1.51
CA SER A 66 7.42 -5.79 1.55
C SER A 66 7.50 -4.80 2.70
N CYS A 67 6.78 -3.68 2.59
CA CYS A 67 6.55 -2.78 3.72
C CYS A 67 5.84 -3.51 4.87
N ALA A 68 5.98 -2.99 6.08
CA ALA A 68 5.13 -3.39 7.19
C ALA A 68 3.64 -3.18 6.86
N CYS A 69 2.78 -3.92 7.55
CA CYS A 69 1.34 -3.73 7.46
C CYS A 69 0.94 -2.30 7.84
N ALA A 70 -0.22 -1.85 7.34
CA ALA A 70 -0.79 -0.57 7.73
C ALA A 70 -1.04 -0.51 9.25
N ASP A 71 -1.06 0.69 9.80
CA ASP A 71 -1.09 0.88 11.25
C ASP A 71 -2.31 0.19 11.90
N GLY A 72 -2.07 -0.54 12.99
CA GLY A 72 -3.10 -1.36 13.67
C GLY A 72 -3.30 -2.76 13.07
N LEU A 73 -2.53 -3.15 12.06
CA LEU A 73 -2.51 -4.50 11.51
C LEU A 73 -1.18 -5.19 11.82
N VAL A 74 -1.24 -6.51 11.95
CA VAL A 74 -0.10 -7.39 12.19
C VAL A 74 -0.02 -8.42 11.08
N CYS A 75 1.20 -8.73 10.64
CA CYS A 75 1.44 -9.76 9.64
C CYS A 75 1.31 -11.14 10.30
N MET A 76 0.23 -11.86 10.00
CA MET A 76 -0.11 -13.15 10.62
C MET A 76 -0.28 -14.24 9.57
N PRO A 77 0.00 -15.52 9.90
CA PRO A 77 -0.28 -16.62 8.98
C PRO A 77 -1.78 -16.71 8.71
N ASN A 78 -2.15 -16.88 7.44
CA ASN A 78 -3.53 -17.10 7.05
C ASN A 78 -3.97 -18.50 7.52
N ALA A 79 -5.13 -18.62 8.17
CA ALA A 79 -5.63 -19.91 8.62
C ALA A 79 -6.02 -20.87 7.47
N LEU A 80 -6.23 -20.33 6.26
CA LEU A 80 -6.71 -21.07 5.08
C LEU A 80 -5.62 -21.31 4.04
N THR A 81 -4.53 -20.53 4.07
CA THR A 81 -3.43 -20.60 3.09
C THR A 81 -2.09 -20.64 3.81
N SER A 82 -1.04 -21.16 3.17
CA SER A 82 0.33 -21.13 3.73
C SER A 82 1.00 -19.75 3.64
N GLU A 83 0.23 -18.69 3.40
CA GLU A 83 0.72 -17.33 3.18
C GLU A 83 0.55 -16.50 4.46
N PHE A 84 1.38 -15.47 4.61
CA PHE A 84 1.20 -14.45 5.64
C PHE A 84 0.40 -13.29 5.07
N VAL A 85 -0.55 -12.79 5.84
CA VAL A 85 -1.42 -11.68 5.47
C VAL A 85 -1.55 -10.68 6.62
N CYS A 86 -1.73 -9.41 6.29
CA CYS A 86 -1.99 -8.38 7.29
C CYS A 86 -3.40 -8.53 7.85
N GLN A 87 -3.54 -8.60 9.16
CA GLN A 87 -4.82 -8.76 9.85
C GLN A 87 -4.85 -7.93 11.11
N ILE A 88 -6.05 -7.58 11.60
CA ILE A 88 -6.21 -6.95 12.90
C ILE A 88 -5.78 -7.97 13.95
N GLU A 89 -4.96 -7.55 14.91
CA GLU A 89 -4.61 -8.37 16.06
C GLU A 89 -5.90 -8.67 16.84
N ALA A 90 -6.44 -9.88 16.68
CA ALA A 90 -7.59 -10.31 17.47
C ALA A 90 -7.08 -10.59 18.89
N GLU A 91 -7.53 -9.80 19.86
CA GLU A 91 -7.35 -10.12 21.28
C GLU A 91 -7.74 -11.59 21.52
N PRO A 92 -6.88 -12.42 22.11
CA PRO A 92 -7.24 -13.80 22.39
C PRO A 92 -8.44 -13.77 23.33
N ALA A 93 -9.56 -14.37 22.89
CA ALA A 93 -10.72 -14.57 23.73
C ALA A 93 -10.30 -15.36 24.97
N ALA A 94 -10.41 -14.72 26.14
CA ALA A 94 -10.09 -15.27 27.45
C ALA A 94 -11.01 -16.43 27.84
#